data_AF-A0A544TDW1-F1
#
_entry.id   AF-A0A544TDW1-F1
#
_cell.length_a   1.000
_cell.length_b   1.000
_cell.length_c   1.000
_cell.angle_alpha   90.00
_cell.angle_beta   90.00
_cell.angle_gamma   90.00
#
_symmetry.space_group_name_H-M   'P 1'
#
loop_
_entity.id
_entity.type
_entity.pdbx_description
1 polymer ?
#
loop_
_entity_poly.entity_id
_entity_poly.type
_entity_poly.pdbx_seq_one_letter_code
_entity_poly.pdbx_strand_id
1 'polypeptide(L)'
;MDVVENFENYIELPTKHEVNEYEIMEDFCLAVKDQQKKDSLLLEISRKGAFRRFKDKIVEFEIADQWYLYRHERFKQIAIKWCQNNNVNYIE
;
A
#
# COMPACT_ATOMS: atom_id res chain seq x y z
N MET A 1 -25.44 14.86 10.64
CA MET A 1 -24.03 14.86 10.18
C MET A 1 -24.10 15.07 8.69
N ASP A 2 -23.42 16.07 8.13
CA ASP A 2 -23.60 16.47 6.72
C ASP A 2 -23.47 15.31 5.72
N VAL A 3 -22.48 14.43 5.91
CA VAL A 3 -22.28 13.25 5.04
C VAL A 3 -23.45 12.26 5.06
N VAL A 4 -24.21 12.20 6.16
CA VAL A 4 -25.38 11.31 6.30
C VAL A 4 -26.61 11.94 5.67
N GLU A 5 -26.74 13.26 5.76
CA GLU A 5 -27.88 14.01 5.24
C GLU A 5 -27.74 14.31 3.73
N ASN A 6 -26.52 14.39 3.22
CA ASN A 6 -26.19 14.78 1.84
C ASN A 6 -25.30 13.74 1.13
N PHE A 7 -25.47 12.44 1.43
CA PHE A 7 -24.57 11.38 0.94
C PHE A 7 -24.40 11.36 -0.59
N GLU A 8 -25.41 11.79 -1.34
CA GLU A 8 -25.39 11.87 -2.82
C GLU A 8 -24.36 12.88 -3.35
N ASN A 9 -23.93 13.85 -2.53
CA ASN A 9 -22.90 14.82 -2.90
C ASN A 9 -21.46 14.30 -2.70
N TYR A 10 -21.31 13.08 -2.16
CA TYR A 10 -20.03 12.49 -1.79
C TYR A 10 -19.76 11.20 -2.56
N ILE A 11 -18.50 10.96 -2.87
CA ILE A 11 -18.03 9.70 -3.46
C ILE A 11 -17.14 9.01 -2.42
N GLU A 12 -17.37 7.72 -2.20
CA GLU A 12 -16.64 6.95 -1.21
C GLU A 12 -15.19 6.67 -1.65
N LEU A 13 -14.25 6.86 -0.74
CA LEU A 13 -12.85 6.48 -0.95
C LEU A 13 -12.72 4.96 -1.05
N PRO A 14 -11.68 4.46 -1.75
CA PRO A 14 -11.46 3.03 -1.83
C PRO A 14 -11.17 2.49 -0.42
N THR A 15 -11.83 1.39 -0.10
CA THR A 15 -11.65 0.66 1.15
C THR A 15 -10.25 0.04 1.21
N LYS A 16 -9.78 -0.29 2.42
CA LYS A 16 -8.51 -1.02 2.63
C LYS A 16 -8.41 -2.33 1.84
N HIS A 17 -9.55 -2.94 1.52
CA HIS A 17 -9.61 -4.18 0.75
C HIS A 17 -9.40 -3.90 -0.75
N GLU A 18 -9.98 -2.83 -1.28
CA GLU A 18 -9.78 -2.41 -2.67
C GLU A 18 -8.37 -1.89 -2.95
N VAL A 19 -7.73 -1.29 -1.94
CA VAL A 19 -6.33 -0.83 -2.05
C VAL A 19 -5.34 -1.99 -1.97
N ASN A 20 -5.74 -3.12 -1.36
CA ASN A 20 -4.96 -4.34 -1.22
C ASN A 20 -3.50 -4.10 -0.76
N GLU A 21 -3.31 -3.56 0.45
CA GLU A 21 -1.97 -3.25 0.96
C GLU A 21 -1.07 -4.49 1.09
N TYR A 22 -1.65 -5.70 1.19
CA TYR A 22 -0.88 -6.93 1.17
C TYR A 22 -0.19 -7.15 -0.18
N GLU A 23 -0.87 -6.87 -1.29
CA GLU A 23 -0.29 -6.95 -2.65
C GLU A 23 0.83 -5.93 -2.83
N ILE A 24 0.67 -4.70 -2.31
CA ILE A 24 1.75 -3.69 -2.33
C ILE A 24 3.00 -4.20 -1.59
N MET A 25 2.80 -4.90 -0.48
CA MET A 25 3.88 -5.50 0.31
C MET A 25 4.55 -6.66 -0.44
N GLU A 26 3.78 -7.56 -1.06
CA GLU A 26 4.28 -8.65 -1.89
C GLU A 26 5.09 -8.15 -3.10
N ASP A 27 4.53 -7.17 -3.83
CA ASP A 27 5.18 -6.47 -4.93
C ASP A 27 6.53 -5.86 -4.51
N PHE A 28 6.57 -5.21 -3.36
CA PHE A 28 7.81 -4.64 -2.84
C PHE A 28 8.85 -5.73 -2.58
N CYS A 29 8.46 -6.85 -1.97
CA CYS A 29 9.37 -7.98 -1.73
C CYS A 29 9.96 -8.48 -3.06
N LEU A 30 9.13 -8.63 -4.10
CA LEU A 30 9.56 -9.04 -5.44
C LEU A 30 10.50 -8.04 -6.11
N ALA A 31 10.33 -6.73 -5.84
CA ALA A 31 11.16 -5.65 -6.37
C ALA A 31 12.54 -5.52 -5.68
N VAL A 32 12.73 -6.11 -4.50
CA VAL A 32 14.04 -6.11 -3.81
C VAL A 32 15.09 -6.83 -4.69
N LYS A 33 16.22 -6.17 -4.93
CA LYS A 33 17.29 -6.70 -5.80
C LYS A 33 18.10 -7.84 -5.16
N ASP A 34 18.30 -7.74 -3.85
CA ASP A 34 19.00 -8.77 -3.08
C ASP A 34 18.11 -10.00 -2.93
N GLN A 35 18.55 -11.12 -3.51
CA GLN A 35 17.78 -12.34 -3.54
C GLN A 35 17.54 -12.93 -2.14
N GLN A 36 18.52 -12.84 -1.24
CA GLN A 36 18.39 -13.37 0.12
C GLN A 36 17.37 -12.54 0.92
N LYS A 37 17.42 -11.20 0.80
CA LYS A 37 16.44 -10.31 1.44
C LYS A 37 15.04 -10.56 0.87
N LYS A 38 14.90 -10.69 -0.45
CA LYS A 38 13.64 -11.02 -1.12
C LYS A 38 13.01 -12.29 -0.58
N ASP A 39 13.75 -13.39 -0.60
CA ASP A 39 13.25 -14.70 -0.18
C ASP A 39 12.86 -14.70 1.30
N SER A 40 13.65 -14.02 2.14
CA SER A 40 13.33 -13.86 3.56
C SER A 40 12.05 -13.03 3.78
N LEU A 41 11.85 -11.95 3.03
CA LEU A 41 10.65 -11.12 3.16
C LEU A 41 9.40 -11.86 2.69
N LEU A 42 9.45 -12.53 1.54
CA LEU A 42 8.35 -13.35 1.02
C LEU A 42 7.94 -14.44 2.02
N LEU A 43 8.92 -15.08 2.66
CA LEU A 43 8.65 -16.08 3.69
C LEU A 43 7.93 -15.47 4.90
N GLU A 44 8.35 -14.30 5.38
CA GLU A 44 7.74 -13.66 6.55
C GLU A 44 6.30 -13.19 6.29
N ILE A 45 6.00 -12.69 5.08
CA ILE A 45 4.65 -12.23 4.75
C ILE A 45 3.65 -13.36 4.53
N SER A 46 4.12 -14.56 4.18
CA SER A 46 3.25 -15.74 3.99
C SER A 46 2.61 -16.27 5.29
N ARG A 47 3.03 -15.75 6.45
CA ARG A 47 2.67 -16.26 7.78
C ARG A 47 1.70 -15.33 8.53
N LYS A 48 1.11 -15.85 9.61
CA LYS A 48 0.30 -15.03 10.54
C LYS A 48 1.13 -13.86 11.09
N GLY A 49 0.54 -12.67 11.06
CA GLY A 49 1.21 -11.44 11.47
C GLY A 49 2.13 -10.85 10.40
N ALA A 50 1.88 -11.16 9.12
CA ALA A 50 2.63 -10.69 7.95
C ALA A 50 3.12 -9.23 8.06
N PHE A 51 2.21 -8.28 8.30
CA PHE A 51 2.55 -6.87 8.41
C PHE A 51 3.57 -6.54 9.51
N ARG A 52 3.45 -7.15 10.69
CA ARG A 52 4.38 -6.92 11.79
C ARG A 52 5.75 -7.50 11.44
N ARG A 53 5.78 -8.75 10.98
CA ARG A 53 7.01 -9.46 10.63
C ARG A 53 7.76 -8.78 9.48
N PHE A 54 7.03 -8.32 8.49
CA PHE A 54 7.55 -7.53 7.40
C PHE A 54 8.22 -6.25 7.90
N LYS A 55 7.54 -5.49 8.76
CA LYS A 55 8.10 -4.27 9.37
C LYS A 55 9.36 -4.56 10.18
N ASP A 56 9.37 -5.63 10.95
CA ASP A 56 10.55 -6.06 11.71
C ASP A 56 11.72 -6.38 10.74
N LYS A 57 11.45 -7.08 9.63
CA LYS A 57 12.48 -7.45 8.64
C LYS A 57 13.02 -6.29 7.80
N ILE A 58 12.20 -5.35 7.37
CA ILE A 58 12.69 -4.20 6.60
C ILE A 58 13.60 -3.30 7.45
N VAL A 59 13.38 -3.27 8.77
CA VAL A 59 14.25 -2.57 9.72
C VAL A 59 15.55 -3.35 9.89
N GLU A 60 15.49 -4.67 10.11
CA GLU A 60 16.67 -5.54 10.17
C GLU A 60 17.55 -5.43 8.92
N PHE A 61 16.94 -5.30 7.74
CA PHE A 61 17.64 -5.19 6.46
C PHE A 61 18.04 -3.78 6.04
N GLU A 62 17.73 -2.77 6.87
CA GLU A 62 17.99 -1.34 6.60
C GLU A 62 17.38 -0.84 5.28
N ILE A 63 16.19 -1.36 4.93
CA ILE A 63 15.44 -0.98 3.72
C ILE A 63 14.08 -0.36 4.04
N ALA A 64 13.84 0.02 5.29
CA ALA A 64 12.57 0.61 5.73
C ALA A 64 12.21 1.86 4.92
N ASP A 65 13.18 2.75 4.64
CA ASP A 65 12.95 3.95 3.84
C ASP A 65 12.54 3.62 2.40
N GLN A 66 13.13 2.57 1.80
CA GLN A 66 12.77 2.10 0.47
C GLN A 66 11.32 1.60 0.45
N TRP A 67 10.92 0.86 1.49
CA TRP A 67 9.53 0.43 1.65
C TRP A 67 8.57 1.63 1.76
N TYR A 68 8.87 2.61 2.63
CA TYR A 68 7.97 3.74 2.84
C TYR A 68 7.81 4.61 1.59
N LEU A 69 8.89 4.83 0.83
CA LEU A 69 8.85 5.49 -0.47
C LEU A 69 8.00 4.69 -1.47
N TYR A 70 8.26 3.38 -1.59
CA TYR A 70 7.50 2.51 -2.49
C TYR A 70 6.00 2.49 -2.18
N ARG A 71 5.66 2.35 -0.90
CA ARG A 71 4.29 2.35 -0.40
C ARG A 71 3.61 3.69 -0.68
N HIS A 72 4.30 4.81 -0.46
CA HIS A 72 3.77 6.14 -0.75
C HIS A 72 3.44 6.29 -2.24
N GLU A 73 4.37 5.94 -3.13
CA GLU A 73 4.14 6.01 -4.57
C GLU A 73 2.99 5.11 -5.02
N ARG A 74 2.88 3.88 -4.48
CA ARG A 74 1.75 3.00 -4.78
C ARG A 74 0.41 3.59 -4.34
N PHE A 75 0.31 4.15 -3.13
CA PHE A 75 -0.92 4.82 -2.70
C PHE A 75 -1.24 6.05 -3.55
N LYS A 76 -0.23 6.83 -3.94
CA LYS A 76 -0.42 7.98 -4.84
C LYS A 76 -1.01 7.54 -6.17
N GLN A 77 -0.48 6.48 -6.79
CA GLN A 77 -1.03 5.95 -8.04
C GLN A 77 -2.47 5.45 -7.88
N ILE A 78 -2.79 4.80 -6.76
CA ILE A 78 -4.16 4.35 -6.47
C ILE A 78 -5.11 5.53 -6.30
N ALA A 79 -4.70 6.57 -5.57
CA ALA A 79 -5.47 7.79 -5.38
C ALA A 79 -5.71 8.53 -6.71
N ILE A 80 -4.67 8.67 -7.54
CA ILE A 80 -4.79 9.27 -8.88
C ILE A 80 -5.79 8.49 -9.74
N LYS A 81 -5.67 7.15 -9.77
CA LYS A 81 -6.57 6.29 -10.54
C LYS A 81 -8.02 6.40 -10.03
N TRP A 82 -8.20 6.44 -8.70
CA TRP A 82 -9.54 6.65 -8.12
C TRP A 82 -10.12 8.01 -8.52
N CYS A 83 -9.32 9.08 -8.46
CA CYS A 83 -9.77 10.41 -8.90
C CYS A 83 -10.17 10.40 -10.38
N GLN A 84 -9.36 9.80 -11.26
CA GLN A 84 -9.66 9.68 -12.68
C GLN A 84 -10.94 8.89 -12.94
N ASN A 85 -11.14 7.75 -12.26
CA ASN A 85 -12.34 6.93 -12.42
C ASN A 85 -13.62 7.63 -11.96
N ASN A 86 -13.51 8.60 -11.04
CA ASN A 86 -14.63 9.34 -10.46
C ASN A 86 -14.73 10.78 -10.99
N ASN A 87 -13.94 11.15 -12.01
CA ASN A 87 -13.86 12.51 -12.55
C ASN A 87 -13.58 13.59 -11.49
N VAL A 88 -12.78 13.26 -10.48
CA VAL A 88 -12.35 14.18 -9.43
C VAL A 88 -11.03 14.83 -9.85
N ASN A 89 -10.98 16.16 -9.81
CA ASN A 89 -9.75 16.90 -10.06
C ASN A 89 -8.77 16.73 -8.89
N TYR A 90 -7.49 16.56 -9.18
CA TYR A 90 -6.42 16.44 -8.18
C TYR A 90 -5.21 17.31 -8.55
N ILE A 91 -4.37 17.60 -7.56
CA ILE A 91 -3.09 18.30 -7.69
C ILE A 91 -2.00 17.34 -7.22
N GLU A 92 -0.88 17.32 -7.93
CA GLU A 92 0.29 16.51 -7.61
C GLU A 92 1.26 17.20 -6.64
#